data_AF-A0A4R8AZQ9-F1
#
_entry.id   AF-A0A4R8AZQ9-F1
#
_cell.length_a   1.000
_cell.length_b   1.000
_cell.length_c   1.000
_cell.angle_alpha   90.00
_cell.angle_beta   90.00
_cell.angle_gamma   90.00
#
_symmetry.space_group_name_H-M   'P 1'
#
loop_
_entity.id
_entity.type
_entity.pdbx_description
1 polymer ?
#
loop_
_entity_poly.entity_id
_entity_poly.type
_entity_poly.pdbx_seq_one_letter_code
_entity_poly.pdbx_strand_id
1 'polypeptide(L)'
;MKTFIRNNGLSICFIMLFLGAMAGQVIFGFEEHNKDFLEEHAPAITLASYFSSGHFLQATFENWESEFLQMALFVIFTIFLQQKGSSESKDFDKEEEVDREPSASRKDAP
;
A
#
# COMPACT_ATOMS: atom_id res chain seq x y z
N MET A 1 -7.03 0.89 22.67
CA MET A 1 -6.97 1.39 21.28
C MET A 1 -5.60 1.97 20.89
N LYS A 2 -5.01 2.91 21.65
CA LYS A 2 -3.71 3.52 21.30
C LYS A 2 -2.58 2.49 21.07
N THR A 3 -2.49 1.47 21.91
CA THR A 3 -1.54 0.36 21.77
C THR A 3 -1.84 -0.55 20.57
N PHE A 4 -3.11 -0.75 20.20
CA PHE A 4 -3.45 -1.57 19.04
C PHE A 4 -3.05 -0.90 17.73
N ILE A 5 -3.32 0.40 17.60
CA ILE A 5 -2.94 1.19 16.41
C ILE A 5 -1.42 1.27 16.30
N ARG A 6 -0.71 1.55 17.40
CA ARG A 6 0.75 1.57 17.42
C ARG A 6 1.35 0.22 17.02
N ASN A 7 0.82 -0.87 17.58
CA ASN A 7 1.34 -2.22 17.35
C ASN A 7 1.01 -2.78 15.97
N ASN A 8 0.05 -2.20 15.24
CA ASN A 8 -0.37 -2.67 13.92
C ASN A 8 -0.33 -1.55 12.87
N GLY A 9 0.50 -0.53 13.10
CA GLY A 9 0.49 0.69 12.30
C GLY A 9 0.80 0.41 10.84
N LEU A 10 1.76 -0.48 10.59
CA LEU A 10 2.16 -0.88 9.25
C LEU A 10 1.01 -1.58 8.51
N SER A 11 0.39 -2.62 9.10
CA SER A 11 -0.73 -3.32 8.45
C SER A 11 -1.93 -2.42 8.22
N ILE A 12 -2.27 -1.56 9.19
CA ILE A 12 -3.38 -0.61 9.06
C ILE A 12 -3.10 0.36 7.90
N CYS A 13 -1.88 0.89 7.79
CA CYS A 13 -1.48 1.77 6.70
C CYS A 13 -1.62 1.08 5.34
N PHE A 14 -1.08 -0.13 5.18
CA PHE A 14 -1.18 -0.87 3.92
C PHE A 14 -2.61 -1.24 3.54
N ILE A 15 -3.46 -1.61 4.51
CA ILE A 15 -4.88 -1.87 4.24
C ILE A 15 -5.58 -0.59 3.77
N MET A 16 -5.32 0.55 4.40
CA MET A 16 -5.91 1.82 3.97
C MET A 16 -5.46 2.22 2.56
N LEU A 17 -4.17 2.07 2.25
CA LEU A 17 -3.64 2.34 0.92
C LEU A 17 -4.22 1.38 -0.12
N PHE A 18 -4.30 0.09 0.20
CA PHE A 18 -4.92 -0.92 -0.66
C PHE A 18 -6.38 -0.56 -0.96
N LEU A 19 -7.19 -0.27 0.06
CA LEU A 19 -8.60 0.09 -0.13
C LEU A 19 -8.75 1.39 -0.92
N GLY A 20 -7.89 2.39 -0.65
CA GLY A 20 -7.89 3.65 -1.40
C GLY A 20 -7.52 3.46 -2.87
N ALA A 21 -6.46 2.70 -3.15
CA ALA A 21 -6.03 2.38 -4.50
C ALA A 21 -7.07 1.54 -5.25
N MET A 22 -7.64 0.52 -4.59
CA MET A 22 -8.70 -0.32 -5.15
C MET A 22 -9.96 0.49 -5.47
N ALA A 23 -10.38 1.38 -4.57
CA ALA A 23 -11.51 2.27 -4.81
C ALA A 23 -11.23 3.23 -6.00
N GLY A 24 -10.04 3.82 -6.06
CA GLY A 24 -9.61 4.64 -7.19
C GLY A 24 -9.65 3.88 -8.52
N GLN A 25 -9.04 2.69 -8.57
CA GLN A 25 -9.04 1.83 -9.76
C GLN A 25 -10.46 1.47 -10.20
N VAL A 26 -11.35 1.15 -9.26
CA VAL A 26 -12.75 0.85 -9.58
C VAL A 26 -13.45 2.07 -10.16
N ILE A 27 -13.33 3.24 -9.53
CA ILE A 27 -14.02 4.47 -9.97
C ILE A 27 -13.52 4.91 -11.34
N PHE A 28 -12.20 5.10 -11.49
CA PHE A 28 -11.61 5.60 -12.73
C PHE A 28 -11.67 4.57 -13.85
N GLY A 29 -11.43 3.29 -13.54
CA GLY A 29 -11.53 2.22 -14.54
C GLY A 29 -12.96 1.99 -15.01
N PHE A 30 -13.97 2.14 -14.13
CA PHE A 30 -15.37 2.07 -14.54
C PHE A 30 -15.77 3.24 -15.44
N GLU A 31 -15.30 4.45 -15.11
CA GLU A 31 -15.55 5.63 -15.93
C GLU A 31 -14.90 5.49 -17.31
N GLU A 32 -13.63 5.08 -17.36
CA GLU A 32 -12.89 4.88 -18.60
C GLU A 32 -13.55 3.80 -19.47
N HIS A 33 -13.86 2.64 -18.89
CA HIS A 33 -14.47 1.56 -19.66
C HIS A 33 -15.83 1.95 -20.22
N ASN A 34 -16.62 2.77 -19.52
CA ASN A 34 -17.88 3.26 -20.06
C ASN A 34 -17.71 4.35 -21.13
N LYS A 35 -16.62 5.11 -21.12
CA LYS A 35 -16.32 6.06 -22.21
C LYS A 35 -16.13 5.32 -23.52
N ASP A 36 -15.39 4.21 -23.51
CA ASP A 36 -15.19 3.36 -24.69
C ASP A 36 -16.54 2.88 -25.28
N PHE A 37 -17.46 2.41 -24.43
CA PHE A 37 -18.80 2.00 -24.87
C PHE A 37 -19.59 3.16 -25.48
N LEU A 38 -19.49 4.37 -24.91
CA LEU A 38 -20.16 5.55 -25.47
C LEU A 38 -19.60 5.94 -26.84
N GLU A 39 -18.28 5.83 -27.04
CA GLU A 39 -17.62 6.08 -28.31
C GLU A 39 -18.03 5.05 -29.39
N GLU A 40 -18.24 3.80 -28.98
CA GLU A 40 -18.74 2.73 -29.85
C GLU A 40 -20.27 2.74 -30.05
N HIS A 41 -20.98 3.76 -29.53
CA HIS A 41 -22.44 3.85 -29.53
C HIS A 41 -23.16 2.67 -28.85
N ALA A 42 -22.47 2.01 -27.92
CA ALA A 42 -22.99 0.92 -27.09
C ALA A 42 -23.54 1.45 -25.75
N PRO A 43 -24.51 0.75 -25.13
CA PRO A 43 -25.01 1.13 -23.83
C PRO A 43 -23.96 0.93 -22.73
N ALA A 44 -23.84 1.91 -21.83
CA ALA A 44 -22.96 1.82 -20.66
C ALA A 44 -23.32 0.62 -19.77
N ILE A 45 -22.30 0.02 -19.18
CA ILE A 45 -22.45 -1.12 -18.26
C ILE A 45 -22.65 -0.64 -16.82
N THR A 46 -23.25 -1.51 -16.00
CA THR A 46 -23.40 -1.24 -14.57
C THR A 46 -22.11 -1.52 -13.81
N LEU A 47 -21.96 -0.90 -12.63
CA LEU A 47 -20.82 -1.15 -11.75
C LEU A 47 -20.71 -2.63 -11.34
N ALA A 48 -21.84 -3.30 -11.13
CA ALA A 48 -21.86 -4.73 -10.82
C ALA A 48 -21.31 -5.58 -11.97
N SER A 49 -21.68 -5.25 -13.21
CA SER A 49 -21.15 -5.91 -14.42
C SER A 49 -19.66 -5.63 -14.61
N TYR A 50 -19.19 -4.44 -14.23
CA TYR A 50 -17.78 -4.06 -14.34
C TYR A 50 -16.85 -4.95 -13.50
N PHE A 51 -17.28 -5.37 -12.29
CA PHE A 51 -16.47 -6.27 -11.44
C PHE A 51 -16.21 -7.64 -12.06
N SER A 52 -17.02 -8.07 -13.03
CA SER A 52 -16.82 -9.32 -13.78
C SER A 52 -16.27 -9.09 -15.19
N SER A 53 -15.90 -7.84 -15.52
CA SER A 53 -15.33 -7.49 -16.82
C SER A 53 -13.87 -7.92 -16.94
N GLY A 54 -13.44 -8.21 -18.16
CA GLY A 54 -12.03 -8.45 -18.46
C GLY A 54 -11.15 -7.25 -18.13
N HIS A 55 -11.65 -6.03 -18.35
CA HIS A 55 -10.94 -4.78 -18.06
C HIS A 55 -10.59 -4.67 -16.56
N PHE A 56 -11.55 -4.88 -15.68
CA PHE A 56 -11.31 -4.84 -14.24
C PHE A 56 -10.36 -5.94 -13.78
N LEU A 57 -10.53 -7.18 -14.27
CA LEU A 57 -9.68 -8.30 -13.90
C LEU A 57 -8.23 -8.05 -14.35
N GLN A 58 -8.04 -7.66 -15.60
CA GLN A 58 -6.72 -7.35 -16.16
C GLN A 58 -6.03 -6.26 -15.36
N ALA A 59 -6.67 -5.11 -15.15
CA ALA A 59 -6.09 -4.02 -14.37
C ALA A 59 -5.72 -4.45 -12.94
N THR A 60 -6.53 -5.31 -12.31
CA THR A 60 -6.25 -5.84 -10.97
C THR A 60 -5.05 -6.77 -10.96
N PHE A 61 -4.96 -7.70 -11.92
CA PHE A 61 -3.85 -8.66 -12.01
C PHE A 61 -2.54 -8.00 -12.44
N GLU A 62 -2.58 -7.02 -13.34
CA GLU A 62 -1.40 -6.22 -13.71
C GLU A 62 -0.84 -5.46 -12.50
N ASN A 63 -1.71 -4.85 -11.67
CA ASN A 63 -1.27 -4.21 -10.44
C ASN A 63 -0.77 -5.22 -9.39
N TRP A 64 -1.32 -6.44 -9.38
CA TRP A 64 -0.87 -7.50 -8.47
C TRP A 64 0.53 -8.02 -8.82
N GLU A 65 0.88 -8.09 -10.10
CA GLU A 65 2.23 -8.47 -10.55
C GLU A 65 3.29 -7.38 -10.23
N SER A 66 2.87 -6.15 -9.92
CA SER A 66 3.78 -5.06 -9.59
C SER A 66 4.33 -5.17 -8.16
N GLU A 67 5.34 -6.03 -7.97
CA GLU A 67 6.03 -6.19 -6.68
C GLU A 67 6.86 -4.96 -6.27
N PHE A 68 7.35 -4.19 -7.25
CA PHE A 68 8.35 -3.16 -7.00
C PHE A 68 7.85 -1.99 -6.13
N LEU A 69 6.70 -1.41 -6.48
CA LEU A 69 6.12 -0.30 -5.71
C LEU A 69 5.72 -0.74 -4.30
N GLN A 70 5.10 -1.93 -4.19
CA GLN A 70 4.72 -2.51 -2.91
C GLN A 70 5.94 -2.69 -1.99
N MET A 71 7.03 -3.26 -2.53
CA MET A 71 8.25 -3.48 -1.78
C MET A 71 8.96 -2.16 -1.39
N ALA A 72 9.00 -1.19 -2.30
CA ALA A 72 9.57 0.14 -2.01
C ALA A 72 8.81 0.85 -0.88
N LEU A 73 7.47 0.84 -0.92
CA LEU A 73 6.64 1.40 0.15
C LEU A 73 6.83 0.62 1.46
N PHE A 74 6.99 -0.71 1.40
CA PHE A 74 7.19 -1.52 2.58
C PHE A 74 8.49 -1.13 3.30
N VAL A 75 9.60 -1.04 2.57
CA VAL A 75 10.90 -0.60 3.10
C VAL A 75 10.83 0.83 3.67
N ILE A 76 10.18 1.76 2.98
CA ILE A 76 10.09 3.14 3.44
C ILE A 76 9.21 3.24 4.71
N PHE A 77 8.08 2.55 4.75
CA PHE A 77 7.16 2.66 5.87
C PHE A 77 7.62 1.89 7.10
N THR A 78 8.39 0.81 6.98
CA THR A 78 8.99 0.13 8.14
C THR A 78 10.01 1.00 8.88
N ILE A 79 10.51 2.08 8.27
CA ILE A 79 11.35 3.09 8.97
C ILE A 79 10.54 3.82 10.05
N PHE A 80 9.26 4.13 9.77
CA PHE A 80 8.43 5.01 10.59
C PHE A 80 7.31 4.31 11.35
N LEU A 81 6.77 3.22 10.78
CA LEU A 81 5.66 2.45 11.31
C LEU A 81 6.15 1.13 11.89
N GLN A 82 5.47 0.69 12.95
CA GLN A 82 5.83 -0.51 13.67
C GLN A 82 4.76 -1.58 13.49
N GLN A 83 5.19 -2.85 13.54
CA GLN A 83 4.32 -4.01 13.45
C GLN A 83 4.75 -5.07 14.47
N LYS A 84 3.90 -5.35 15.46
CA LYS A 84 4.18 -6.32 16.51
C LYS A 84 4.25 -7.72 15.92
N GLY A 85 5.38 -8.39 16.14
CA GLY A 85 5.64 -9.75 15.63
C GLY A 85 6.22 -9.79 14.22
N SER A 86 6.57 -8.65 13.62
CA SER A 86 7.30 -8.60 12.35
C SER A 86 8.81 -8.55 12.60
N SER A 87 9.58 -9.39 11.91
CA SER A 87 11.05 -9.39 11.91
C SER A 87 11.64 -8.10 11.34
N GLU A 88 10.89 -7.45 10.44
CA GLU A 88 11.29 -6.23 9.72
C GLU A 88 10.90 -4.95 10.48
N SER A 89 10.27 -5.08 11.65
CA SER A 89 9.89 -3.95 12.50
C SER A 89 10.91 -3.78 13.62
N LYS A 90 11.28 -2.52 13.89
CA LYS A 90 12.05 -2.15 15.10
C LYS A 90 11.33 -2.60 16.37
N ASP A 91 12.11 -2.89 17.42
CA ASP A 91 11.54 -3.22 18.73
C ASP A 91 10.83 -1.98 19.31
N PHE A 92 9.71 -2.19 19.99
CA PHE A 92 8.84 -1.10 20.45
C PHE A 92 9.38 -0.38 21.69
N ASP A 93 10.17 -1.09 22.48
CA ASP A 93 10.58 -0.69 23.84
C ASP A 93 12.10 -0.56 23.99
N LYS A 94 12.86 -0.60 22.88
CA LYS A 94 14.33 -0.47 22.89
C LYS A 94 14.80 0.62 21.93
N GLU A 95 15.85 1.33 22.33
CA GLU A 95 16.57 2.24 21.43
C GLU A 95 17.44 1.45 20.47
N GLU A 96 17.14 1.56 19.17
CA GLU A 96 17.91 0.92 18.11
C GLU A 96 19.20 1.70 17.83
N GLU A 97 20.27 1.00 17.47
CA GLU A 97 21.57 1.63 17.22
C GLU A 97 21.52 2.64 16.08
N VAL A 98 20.66 2.40 15.09
CA VAL A 98 20.48 3.23 13.90
C VAL A 98 19.82 4.59 14.18
N ASP A 99 19.14 4.73 15.33
CA ASP A 99 18.43 5.97 15.70
C ASP A 99 19.25 6.84 16.67
N ARG A 100 20.47 6.41 17.02
CA ARG A 100 21.33 7.12 17.98
C ARG A 100 21.93 8.38 17.38
N GLU A 101 22.08 9.43 18.19
CA GLU A 101 22.79 10.63 17.76
C GLU A 101 24.28 10.35 17.43
N PRO A 102 24.77 10.85 16.28
CA PRO A 102 26.17 10.76 15.91
C PRO A 102 27.06 11.44 16.96
N SER A 103 28.13 10.78 17.39
CA SER A 103 29.09 11.35 18.33
C SER A 103 30.50 10.89 18.01
N ALA A 104 31.41 11.85 17.87
CA ALA A 104 32.83 11.64 17.58
C ALA A 104 33.63 11.07 18.77
N SER A 105 33.07 11.07 19.97
CA SER A 105 33.74 10.54 21.17
C SER A 105 33.48 9.05 21.41
N ARG A 106 32.78 8.37 20.50
CA ARG A 106 32.46 6.94 20.66
C ARG A 106 33.63 6.05 20.24
N LYS A 107 33.70 4.91 20.94
CA LYS A 107 34.55 3.80 20.52
C LYS A 107 34.08 3.34 19.14
N ASP A 108 35.02 3.24 18.20
CA ASP A 108 34.81 2.85 16.81
C ASP A 108 34.12 3.91 15.90
N ALA A 109 34.05 5.18 16.35
CA ALA A 109 33.76 6.29 15.45
C ALA A 109 34.95 6.50 14.47
N PRO A 110 34.70 6.65 13.15
CA PRO A 110 35.75 6.91 12.16
C PRO A 110 36.44 8.27 12.37
#